data_AF-A0A835TN78-F1
#
_entry.id   AF-A0A835TN78-F1
#
_cell.length_a   1.000
_cell.length_b   1.000
_cell.length_c   1.000
_cell.angle_alpha   90.00
_cell.angle_beta   90.00
_cell.angle_gamma   90.00
#
_symmetry.space_group_name_H-M   'P 1'
#
loop_
_entity.id
_entity.type
_entity.pdbx_description
1 polymer ?
#
loop_
_entity_poly.entity_id
_entity_poly.type
_entity_poly.pdbx_seq_one_letter_code
_entity_poly.pdbx_strand_id
1 'polypeptide(L)'
;IQFADQKQEFNKRPSKIGRRSLSRSISQSSTDSYSSAASYTDSSDDETSPRDKQQKNSKGSSDFCVKNIKQAEFGRREIEIAEQEMPALMALRKRAQGEKPLAGAKIVGCTHITAQTAGESEDDFWWCIDRCVNVEGWQPNMILDDGGDLTHWIYKKYPNMFKKIKGIVEESVTGVHR
;
A
#
# COMPACT_ATOMS: atom_id res chain seq x y z
N ILE A 1 -2.62 40.20 8.95
CA ILE A 1 -1.60 39.76 7.97
C ILE A 1 -2.29 39.78 6.61
N GLN A 2 -1.91 40.71 5.74
CA GLN A 2 -2.48 40.86 4.40
C GLN A 2 -1.98 39.71 3.51
N PHE A 3 -2.89 39.06 2.79
CA PHE A 3 -2.57 38.12 1.73
C PHE A 3 -2.59 38.88 0.39
N ALA A 4 -1.49 38.81 -0.36
CA ALA A 4 -1.41 39.35 -1.71
C ALA A 4 -1.73 38.25 -2.74
N ASP A 5 -2.74 38.52 -3.56
CA ASP A 5 -3.11 37.75 -4.75
C ASP A 5 -2.01 37.84 -5.81
N GLN A 6 -1.55 36.69 -6.32
CA GLN A 6 -0.83 36.61 -7.59
C GLN A 6 -1.59 35.66 -8.53
N LYS A 7 -2.42 36.26 -9.40
CA LYS A 7 -2.89 35.62 -10.63
C LYS A 7 -1.83 35.83 -11.71
N GLN A 8 -1.28 34.75 -12.26
CA GLN A 8 -0.36 34.81 -13.38
C GLN A 8 -1.05 34.29 -14.65
N GLU A 9 -1.07 35.14 -15.68
CA GLU A 9 -1.73 34.97 -16.96
C GLU A 9 -1.24 33.75 -17.75
N PHE A 10 -2.19 32.88 -18.12
CA PHE A 10 -2.04 31.89 -19.18
C PHE A 10 -2.43 32.51 -20.51
N ASN A 11 -1.45 32.95 -21.31
CA ASN A 11 -1.64 33.15 -22.75
C ASN A 11 -0.30 33.23 -23.49
N LYS A 12 0.05 32.14 -24.20
CA LYS A 12 0.73 32.15 -25.51
C LYS A 12 0.93 30.71 -26.03
N ARG A 13 0.17 30.34 -27.07
CA ARG A 13 0.50 29.24 -27.99
C ARG A 13 1.40 29.78 -29.10
N PRO A 14 2.35 28.97 -29.60
CA PRO A 14 2.73 29.02 -31.01
C PRO A 14 2.44 27.69 -31.70
N SER A 15 1.78 27.80 -32.85
CA SER A 15 1.64 26.76 -33.87
C SER A 15 2.94 26.59 -34.65
N LYS A 16 3.26 25.36 -35.08
CA LYS A 16 3.68 25.05 -36.47
C LYS A 16 3.84 23.55 -36.70
N ILE A 17 3.27 23.13 -37.83
CA ILE A 17 3.24 21.81 -38.44
C ILE A 17 4.58 21.52 -39.13
N GLY A 18 5.05 20.27 -39.03
CA GLY A 18 6.15 19.75 -39.85
C GLY A 18 6.02 18.25 -40.05
N ARG A 19 5.54 17.82 -41.23
CA ARG A 19 5.59 16.42 -41.69
C ARG A 19 7.03 16.11 -42.14
N ARG A 20 7.62 15.03 -41.65
CA ARG A 20 8.76 14.35 -42.29
C ARG A 20 8.48 12.85 -42.32
N SER A 21 8.43 12.31 -43.53
CA SER A 21 8.53 10.88 -43.83
C SER A 21 10.01 10.44 -43.78
N LEU A 22 10.24 9.15 -44.06
CA LEU A 22 11.52 8.40 -44.20
C LEU A 22 11.90 7.64 -42.92
N SER A 23 12.31 6.38 -42.93
CA SER A 23 12.36 5.28 -43.90
C SER A 23 12.78 4.04 -43.09
N ARG A 24 12.29 2.85 -43.45
CA ARG A 24 12.74 1.58 -42.85
C ARG A 24 14.22 1.34 -43.18
N SER A 25 15.01 0.98 -42.17
CA SER A 25 16.28 0.28 -42.33
C SER A 25 16.48 -0.73 -41.20
N ILE A 26 16.44 -2.01 -41.59
CA ILE A 26 16.92 -3.18 -40.84
C ILE A 26 18.44 -3.16 -40.89
N SER A 27 19.14 -3.21 -39.75
CA SER A 27 20.37 -4.01 -39.63
C SER A 27 20.82 -4.24 -38.17
N GLN A 28 21.11 -5.51 -37.92
CA GLN A 28 22.21 -6.07 -37.12
C GLN A 28 22.10 -6.14 -35.58
N SER A 29 22.07 -7.41 -35.19
CA SER A 29 22.30 -8.01 -33.88
C SER A 29 23.64 -7.60 -33.26
N SER A 30 23.58 -7.15 -32.01
CA SER A 30 24.70 -7.21 -31.07
C SER A 30 24.22 -7.97 -29.85
N THR A 31 24.79 -9.16 -29.66
CA THR A 31 24.65 -9.96 -28.45
C THR A 31 25.62 -9.41 -27.42
N ASP A 32 25.19 -8.44 -26.62
CA ASP A 32 25.92 -8.03 -25.42
C ASP A 32 25.11 -8.44 -24.19
N SER A 33 25.51 -9.59 -23.65
CA SER A 33 25.00 -10.20 -22.43
C SER A 33 25.43 -9.38 -21.21
N TYR A 34 24.53 -8.55 -20.67
CA TYR A 34 24.54 -8.18 -19.26
C TYR A 34 23.12 -7.91 -18.80
N SER A 35 22.54 -8.84 -18.05
CA SER A 35 21.79 -8.57 -16.83
C SER A 35 21.25 -9.88 -16.28
N SER A 36 21.69 -10.20 -15.07
CA SER A 36 21.24 -11.33 -14.27
C SER A 36 19.73 -11.40 -14.28
N ALA A 37 19.18 -12.40 -14.99
CA ALA A 37 17.81 -12.82 -14.77
C ALA A 37 17.76 -13.22 -13.30
N ALA A 38 17.07 -12.42 -12.49
CA ALA A 38 16.60 -12.88 -11.20
C ALA A 38 15.73 -14.11 -11.51
N SER A 39 16.32 -15.28 -11.34
CA SER A 39 15.59 -16.54 -11.46
C SER A 39 14.55 -16.50 -10.36
N TYR A 40 13.30 -16.22 -10.72
CA TYR A 40 12.16 -16.63 -9.92
C TYR A 40 12.28 -18.14 -9.80
N THR A 41 12.83 -18.61 -8.68
CA THR A 41 12.71 -20.01 -8.32
C THR A 41 11.24 -20.19 -8.01
N ASP A 42 10.50 -20.70 -8.98
CA ASP A 42 9.16 -21.22 -8.81
C ASP A 42 9.27 -22.46 -7.90
N SER A 43 9.41 -22.20 -6.61
CA SER A 43 9.34 -23.23 -5.58
C SER A 43 7.89 -23.66 -5.50
N SER A 44 7.67 -24.95 -5.78
CA SER A 44 6.43 -25.74 -5.79
C SER A 44 5.60 -25.72 -4.49
N ASP A 45 5.70 -24.67 -3.67
CA ASP A 45 5.02 -24.48 -2.39
C ASP A 45 3.70 -23.69 -2.55
N ASP A 46 3.15 -23.62 -3.77
CA ASP A 46 2.07 -22.68 -4.13
C ASP A 46 0.65 -23.13 -3.71
N GLU A 47 0.52 -24.33 -3.13
CA GLU A 47 -0.78 -24.91 -2.74
C GLU A 47 -1.09 -24.80 -1.23
N THR A 48 -0.16 -24.31 -0.41
CA THR A 48 -0.37 -24.21 1.05
C THR A 48 -0.73 -22.77 1.47
N SER A 49 -1.85 -22.62 2.17
CA SER A 49 -2.32 -21.34 2.69
C SER A 49 -1.22 -20.68 3.53
N PRO A 50 -0.99 -19.36 3.40
CA PRO A 50 -0.05 -18.63 4.25
C PRO A 50 -0.28 -18.83 5.75
N ARG A 51 -1.52 -19.15 6.16
CA ARG A 51 -1.93 -19.40 7.55
C ARG A 51 -1.24 -20.61 8.17
N ASP A 52 -0.98 -21.62 7.36
CA ASP A 52 -0.41 -22.88 7.82
C ASP A 52 1.13 -22.83 7.86
N LYS A 53 1.73 -21.75 7.34
CA LYS A 53 3.17 -21.56 7.27
C LYS A 53 3.67 -20.79 8.49
N GLN A 54 4.41 -21.47 9.37
CA GLN A 54 5.14 -20.79 10.45
C GLN A 54 6.32 -19.99 9.88
N GLN A 55 6.17 -18.67 9.85
CA GLN A 55 7.21 -17.75 9.40
C GLN A 55 7.60 -16.80 10.54
N LYS A 56 8.87 -16.42 10.57
CA LYS A 56 9.41 -15.43 11.51
C LYS A 56 10.19 -14.37 10.75
N ASN A 57 10.09 -13.13 11.19
CA ASN A 57 10.96 -12.07 10.68
C ASN A 57 12.36 -12.16 11.31
N SER A 58 13.28 -11.30 10.88
CA SER A 58 14.66 -11.25 11.41
C SER A 58 14.77 -10.94 12.90
N LYS A 59 13.69 -10.45 13.53
CA LYS A 59 13.60 -10.19 14.98
C LYS A 59 12.91 -11.33 15.74
N GLY A 60 12.57 -12.43 15.06
CA GLY A 60 11.93 -13.60 15.66
C GLY A 60 10.42 -13.48 15.91
N SER A 61 9.80 -12.36 15.55
CA SER A 61 8.33 -12.20 15.64
C SER A 61 7.65 -13.01 14.54
N SER A 62 6.50 -13.60 14.88
CA SER A 62 5.57 -14.29 13.99
C SER A 62 4.19 -13.64 13.99
N ASP A 63 4.09 -12.39 14.43
CA ASP A 63 2.82 -11.64 14.48
C ASP A 63 2.48 -11.04 13.11
N PHE A 64 2.31 -11.92 12.12
CA PHE A 64 1.90 -11.61 10.75
C PHE A 64 1.53 -12.89 10.01
N CYS A 65 0.83 -12.75 8.88
CA CYS A 65 0.54 -13.83 7.94
C CYS A 65 0.79 -13.31 6.53
N VAL A 66 1.86 -13.80 5.88
CA VAL A 66 2.28 -13.37 4.54
C VAL A 66 2.67 -14.57 3.70
N LYS A 67 2.60 -14.47 2.37
CA LYS A 67 2.93 -15.60 1.48
C LYS A 67 4.38 -16.07 1.65
N ASN A 68 5.34 -15.15 1.63
CA ASN A 68 6.76 -15.48 1.77
C ASN A 68 7.58 -14.32 2.35
N ILE A 69 8.00 -14.45 3.61
CA ILE A 69 8.81 -13.43 4.31
C ILE A 69 10.19 -13.18 3.67
N LYS A 70 10.71 -14.14 2.89
CA LYS A 70 12.00 -13.98 2.20
C LYS A 70 11.96 -12.92 1.10
N GLN A 71 10.76 -12.53 0.64
CA GLN A 71 10.58 -11.44 -0.34
C GLN A 71 10.68 -10.04 0.28
N ALA A 72 10.93 -9.92 1.59
CA ALA A 72 11.00 -8.62 2.28
C ALA A 72 12.04 -7.65 1.69
N GLU A 73 13.20 -8.14 1.23
CA GLU A 73 14.22 -7.29 0.60
C GLU A 73 13.75 -6.74 -0.76
N PHE A 74 13.09 -7.58 -1.55
CA PHE A 74 12.47 -7.15 -2.81
C PHE A 74 11.37 -6.12 -2.55
N GLY A 75 10.43 -6.41 -1.65
CA GLY A 75 9.37 -5.47 -1.29
C GLY A 75 9.90 -4.14 -0.72
N ARG A 76 11.05 -4.15 -0.02
CA ARG A 76 11.70 -2.91 0.44
C ARG A 76 12.15 -2.03 -0.73
N ARG A 77 12.73 -2.62 -1.78
CA ARG A 77 13.15 -1.89 -2.98
C ARG A 77 11.96 -1.25 -3.70
N GLU A 78 10.85 -1.97 -3.82
CA GLU A 78 9.62 -1.42 -4.41
C GLU A 78 9.05 -0.24 -3.61
N ILE A 79 9.10 -0.32 -2.27
CA ILE A 79 8.70 0.79 -1.40
C ILE A 79 9.61 2.02 -1.63
N GLU A 80 10.92 1.83 -1.77
CA GLU A 80 11.87 2.93 -2.02
C GLU A 80 11.62 3.64 -3.35
N ILE A 81 11.21 2.89 -4.38
CA ILE A 81 10.79 3.47 -5.67
C ILE A 81 9.50 4.27 -5.49
N ALA A 82 8.49 3.69 -4.84
CA ALA A 82 7.22 4.37 -4.59
C ALA A 82 7.39 5.66 -3.77
N GLU A 83 8.32 5.70 -2.80
CA GLU A 83 8.60 6.92 -2.03
C GLU A 83 9.12 8.08 -2.91
N GLN A 84 9.86 7.78 -3.98
CA GLN A 84 10.31 8.80 -4.95
C GLN A 84 9.15 9.34 -5.79
N GLU A 85 8.13 8.53 -6.04
CA GLU A 85 6.93 8.88 -6.81
C GLU A 85 5.82 9.52 -5.95
N MET A 86 5.98 9.56 -4.62
CA MET A 86 5.01 10.13 -3.68
C MET A 86 5.55 11.38 -2.93
N PRO A 87 5.93 12.46 -3.65
CA PRO A 87 6.61 13.62 -3.05
C PRO A 87 5.75 14.35 -2.00
N ALA A 88 4.42 14.39 -2.19
CA ALA A 88 3.51 15.01 -1.24
C ALA A 88 3.48 14.28 0.11
N LEU A 89 3.45 12.94 0.09
CA LEU A 89 3.46 12.13 1.30
C LEU A 89 4.81 12.22 2.02
N MET A 90 5.92 12.23 1.27
CA MET A 90 7.25 12.40 1.85
C MET A 90 7.43 13.80 2.44
N ALA A 91 6.89 14.84 1.80
CA ALA A 91 6.87 16.19 2.36
C ALA A 91 6.05 16.26 3.66
N LEU A 92 4.89 15.60 3.72
CA LEU A 92 4.07 15.50 4.93
C LEU A 92 4.85 14.80 6.06
N ARG A 93 5.45 13.64 5.77
CA ARG A 93 6.29 12.89 6.72
C ARG A 93 7.39 13.80 7.29
N LYS A 94 8.15 14.49 6.42
CA LYS A 94 9.24 15.38 6.82
C LYS A 94 8.76 16.55 7.70
N ARG A 95 7.60 17.13 7.41
CA ARG A 95 7.04 18.27 8.15
C ARG A 95 6.51 17.85 9.52
N ALA A 96 5.81 16.73 9.63
CA ALA A 96 5.09 16.33 10.83
C ALA A 96 5.88 15.40 11.78
N GLN A 97 7.00 14.80 11.35
CA GLN A 97 7.73 13.79 12.13
C GLN A 97 8.19 14.28 13.52
N GLY A 98 8.53 15.57 13.68
CA GLY A 98 9.03 16.11 14.93
C GLY A 98 7.97 16.19 16.03
N GLU A 99 6.74 16.51 15.65
CA GLU A 99 5.62 16.70 16.57
C GLU A 99 4.95 15.38 16.97
N LYS A 100 5.18 14.31 16.20
CA LYS A 100 4.56 12.99 16.38
C LYS A 100 3.03 13.09 16.61
N PRO A 101 2.26 13.68 15.67
CA PRO A 101 0.83 13.96 15.88
C PRO A 101 -0.03 12.70 16.07
N LEU A 102 0.47 11.53 15.65
CA LEU A 102 -0.19 10.23 15.84
C LEU A 102 0.28 9.49 17.11
N ALA A 103 0.95 10.18 18.05
CA ALA A 103 1.34 9.58 19.32
C ALA A 103 0.12 9.03 20.07
N GLY A 104 0.13 7.73 20.37
CA GLY A 104 -0.98 7.03 21.02
C GLY A 104 -2.12 6.62 20.09
N ALA A 105 -2.05 6.94 18.78
CA ALA A 105 -2.96 6.37 17.80
C ALA A 105 -2.65 4.87 17.63
N LYS A 106 -3.69 4.05 17.66
CA LYS A 106 -3.68 2.60 17.44
C LYS A 106 -4.61 2.34 16.26
N ILE A 107 -4.02 2.30 15.08
CA ILE A 107 -4.76 2.31 13.80
C ILE A 107 -4.88 0.87 13.30
N VAL A 108 -6.09 0.45 12.99
CA VAL A 108 -6.35 -0.71 12.12
C VAL A 108 -6.60 -0.21 10.71
N GLY A 109 -6.04 -0.90 9.72
CA GLY A 109 -6.14 -0.55 8.32
C GLY A 109 -6.70 -1.72 7.51
N CYS A 110 -7.67 -1.44 6.64
CA CYS A 110 -8.11 -2.35 5.59
C CYS A 110 -8.13 -1.56 4.29
N THR A 111 -7.03 -1.68 3.54
CA THR A 111 -6.82 -1.01 2.27
C THR A 111 -6.11 -1.98 1.34
N HIS A 112 -6.04 -1.66 0.05
CA HIS A 112 -5.23 -2.44 -0.86
C HIS A 112 -3.75 -2.49 -0.45
N ILE A 113 -3.20 -3.70 -0.30
CA ILE A 113 -1.78 -3.94 -0.09
C ILE A 113 -1.13 -4.15 -1.47
N THR A 114 -0.53 -3.11 -2.04
CA THR A 114 -0.06 -3.13 -3.43
C THR A 114 1.44 -3.46 -3.56
N ALA A 115 1.74 -4.44 -4.41
CA ALA A 115 2.90 -4.52 -5.34
C ALA A 115 2.73 -5.70 -6.32
N GLN A 116 1.95 -6.73 -5.95
CA GLN A 116 1.26 -7.71 -6.81
C GLN A 116 0.32 -8.48 -5.88
N THR A 117 -0.98 -8.18 -5.95
CA THR A 117 -1.96 -8.73 -5.01
C THR A 117 -2.10 -10.24 -5.23
N ALA A 118 -1.75 -11.03 -4.22
CA ALA A 118 -2.01 -12.45 -4.17
C ALA A 118 -3.52 -12.68 -4.00
N GLY A 119 -4.10 -13.63 -4.73
CA GLY A 119 -5.49 -14.02 -4.53
C GLY A 119 -5.66 -14.69 -3.17
N GLU A 120 -6.62 -14.22 -2.38
CA GLU A 120 -7.04 -14.83 -1.12
C GLU A 120 -8.48 -15.36 -1.26
N SER A 121 -8.83 -16.38 -0.47
CA SER A 121 -10.21 -16.84 -0.35
C SER A 121 -11.03 -15.89 0.55
N GLU A 122 -12.36 -15.96 0.50
CA GLU A 122 -13.23 -15.14 1.37
C GLU A 122 -13.01 -15.45 2.87
N ASP A 123 -12.82 -16.72 3.21
CA ASP A 123 -12.45 -17.13 4.57
C ASP A 123 -11.06 -16.60 4.94
N ASP A 124 -10.17 -16.46 3.95
CA ASP A 124 -8.86 -15.85 4.14
C ASP A 124 -8.94 -14.37 4.48
N PHE A 125 -9.77 -13.64 3.74
CA PHE A 125 -10.04 -12.23 3.94
C PHE A 125 -10.57 -11.92 5.34
N TRP A 126 -11.65 -12.60 5.78
CA TRP A 126 -12.29 -12.27 7.06
C TRP A 126 -11.42 -12.60 8.28
N TRP A 127 -10.63 -13.68 8.23
CA TRP A 127 -9.70 -13.92 9.34
C TRP A 127 -8.49 -13.00 9.29
N CYS A 128 -8.09 -12.46 8.13
CA CYS A 128 -7.06 -11.41 8.08
C CYS A 128 -7.58 -10.15 8.80
N ILE A 129 -8.82 -9.74 8.54
CA ILE A 129 -9.48 -8.64 9.26
C ILE A 129 -9.52 -8.94 10.77
N ASP A 130 -9.94 -10.14 11.16
CA ASP A 130 -10.05 -10.50 12.58
C ASP A 130 -8.69 -10.47 13.29
N ARG A 131 -7.63 -10.99 12.65
CA ARG A 131 -6.26 -10.99 13.18
C ARG A 131 -5.69 -9.58 13.34
N CYS A 132 -6.06 -8.64 12.46
CA CYS A 132 -5.66 -7.24 12.59
C CYS A 132 -6.36 -6.52 13.76
N VAL A 133 -7.59 -6.91 14.08
CA VAL A 133 -8.44 -6.24 15.08
C VAL A 133 -8.29 -6.83 16.47
N ASN A 134 -8.26 -8.16 16.57
CA ASN A 134 -8.41 -8.92 17.81
C ASN A 134 -7.07 -9.48 18.28
N VAL A 135 -6.25 -8.61 18.88
CA VAL A 135 -4.93 -8.96 19.42
C VAL A 135 -4.93 -8.74 20.94
N GLU A 136 -4.47 -9.74 21.69
CA GLU A 136 -4.41 -9.65 23.16
C GLU A 136 -3.53 -8.47 23.61
N GLY A 137 -4.03 -7.67 24.54
CA GLY A 137 -3.31 -6.50 25.08
C GLY A 137 -3.26 -5.29 24.15
N TRP A 138 -3.89 -5.34 22.96
CA TRP A 138 -3.92 -4.23 22.02
C TRP A 138 -5.34 -3.97 21.52
N GLN A 139 -5.82 -2.73 21.63
CA GLN A 139 -7.13 -2.32 21.12
C GLN A 139 -6.96 -1.12 20.18
N PRO A 140 -7.58 -1.12 19.00
CA PRO A 140 -7.57 0.02 18.12
C PRO A 140 -8.34 1.20 18.72
N ASN A 141 -7.96 2.41 18.29
CA ASN A 141 -8.69 3.64 18.57
C ASN A 141 -8.94 4.48 17.31
N MET A 142 -8.50 4.03 16.13
CA MET A 142 -8.72 4.67 14.83
C MET A 142 -8.88 3.58 13.77
N ILE A 143 -9.73 3.84 12.77
CA ILE A 143 -9.95 2.96 11.60
C ILE A 143 -9.57 3.73 10.32
N LEU A 144 -8.80 3.10 9.43
CA LEU A 144 -8.59 3.52 8.05
C LEU A 144 -9.11 2.39 7.14
N ASP A 145 -10.12 2.67 6.33
CA ASP A 145 -10.88 1.64 5.62
C ASP A 145 -11.12 2.03 4.16
N ASP A 146 -11.31 1.02 3.32
CA ASP A 146 -11.56 1.09 1.88
C ASP A 146 -12.57 -0.02 1.54
N GLY A 147 -13.85 0.35 1.55
CA GLY A 147 -14.98 -0.53 1.26
C GLY A 147 -15.92 -0.78 2.45
N GLY A 148 -15.50 -0.39 3.66
CA GLY A 148 -16.30 -0.47 4.89
C GLY A 148 -16.35 -1.85 5.55
N ASP A 149 -15.60 -2.85 5.06
CA ASP A 149 -15.65 -4.22 5.59
C ASP A 149 -15.02 -4.33 6.99
N LEU A 150 -13.89 -3.65 7.22
CA LEU A 150 -13.27 -3.58 8.54
C LEU A 150 -14.16 -2.85 9.53
N THR A 151 -14.74 -1.72 9.10
CA THR A 151 -15.69 -0.93 9.89
C THR A 151 -16.90 -1.78 10.28
N HIS A 152 -17.49 -2.49 9.32
CA HIS A 152 -18.63 -3.37 9.56
C HIS A 152 -18.29 -4.52 10.50
N TRP A 153 -17.12 -5.15 10.34
CA TRP A 153 -16.67 -6.25 11.18
C TRP A 153 -16.53 -5.83 12.65
N ILE A 154 -15.86 -4.70 12.91
CA ILE A 154 -15.69 -4.17 14.27
C ILE A 154 -17.04 -3.78 14.87
N TYR A 155 -17.91 -3.13 14.09
CA TYR A 155 -19.25 -2.75 14.54
C TYR A 155 -20.10 -3.97 14.97
N LYS A 156 -20.09 -5.04 14.17
CA LYS A 156 -20.92 -6.23 14.41
C LYS A 156 -20.34 -7.16 15.46
N LYS A 157 -19.05 -7.50 15.38
CA LYS A 157 -18.41 -8.51 16.23
C LYS A 157 -17.82 -7.95 17.52
N TYR A 158 -17.38 -6.69 17.49
CA TYR A 158 -16.68 -6.05 18.60
C TYR A 158 -17.36 -4.73 19.02
N PRO A 159 -18.68 -4.71 19.33
CA PRO A 159 -19.43 -3.46 19.56
C PRO A 159 -18.89 -2.63 20.73
N ASN A 160 -18.29 -3.26 21.74
CA ASN A 160 -17.65 -2.55 22.86
C ASN A 160 -16.32 -1.91 22.46
N MET A 161 -15.60 -2.49 21.50
CA MET A 161 -14.40 -1.90 20.91
C MET A 161 -14.79 -0.74 19.99
N PHE A 162 -15.83 -0.92 19.16
CA PHE A 162 -16.34 0.10 18.25
C PHE A 162 -16.66 1.43 18.97
N LYS A 163 -17.31 1.36 20.14
CA LYS A 163 -17.60 2.55 20.99
C LYS A 163 -16.36 3.30 21.47
N LYS A 164 -15.17 2.68 21.46
CA LYS A 164 -13.90 3.28 21.89
C LYS A 164 -13.07 3.82 20.72
N ILE A 165 -13.50 3.59 19.47
CA ILE A 165 -12.88 4.16 18.28
C ILE A 165 -13.13 5.67 18.29
N LYS A 166 -12.07 6.45 18.08
CA LYS A 166 -12.11 7.91 18.04
C LYS A 166 -12.54 8.45 16.68
N GLY A 167 -12.24 7.72 15.60
CA GLY A 167 -12.58 8.14 14.25
C GLY A 167 -12.35 7.04 13.21
N ILE A 168 -13.13 7.14 12.13
CA ILE A 168 -13.04 6.31 10.92
C ILE A 168 -12.67 7.24 9.77
N VAL A 169 -11.69 6.85 8.96
CA VAL A 169 -11.35 7.49 7.69
C VAL A 169 -11.64 6.46 6.60
N GLU A 170 -12.54 6.80 5.68
CA GLU A 170 -12.98 5.92 4.59
C GLU A 170 -12.53 6.47 3.24
N GLU A 171 -12.00 5.60 2.39
CA GLU A 171 -11.51 5.93 1.04
C GLU A 171 -12.60 5.83 -0.02
N SER A 172 -13.44 4.79 0.05
CA SER A 172 -14.30 4.38 -1.06
C SER A 172 -15.70 5.01 -1.01
N VAL A 173 -16.28 5.25 -2.19
CA VAL A 173 -17.67 5.73 -2.29
C VAL A 173 -18.67 4.76 -1.66
N THR A 174 -18.45 3.46 -1.86
CA THR A 174 -19.30 2.40 -1.32
C THR A 174 -19.23 2.31 0.19
N GLY A 175 -18.03 2.46 0.77
CA GLY A 175 -17.84 2.48 2.22
C GLY A 175 -18.48 3.72 2.85
N VAL A 176 -18.40 4.89 2.21
CA VAL A 176 -19.06 6.12 2.68
C VAL A 176 -20.59 5.97 2.72
N HIS A 177 -21.17 5.18 1.81
CA HIS A 177 -22.62 4.97 1.74
C HIS A 177 -23.17 3.99 2.79
N ARG A 178 -22.36 3.04 3.28
CA ARG A 178 -22.77 1.95 4.18
C ARG A 178 -23.07 2.43 5.61
#